data_AF-A0A833GRJ5-F1
#
_entry.id   AF-A0A833GRJ5-F1
#
_cell.length_a   1.000
_cell.length_b   1.000
_cell.length_c   1.000
_cell.angle_alpha   90.00
_cell.angle_beta   90.00
_cell.angle_gamma   90.00
#
_symmetry.space_group_name_H-M   'P 1'
#
loop_
_entity.id
_entity.type
_entity.pdbx_description
1 polymer ?
#
loop_
_entity_poly.entity_id
_entity_poly.type
_entity_poly.pdbx_seq_one_letter_code
_entity_poly.pdbx_strand_id
1 'polypeptide(L)'
;MTLSRAGELHDRGFTLVELLVVCSILAALSYVAWGAYAGAQDSAADEIARAEMLRLADGLKRFKADTGYYPGAGPFALAAPGTSESANGSGFDCTPQGGLLRSWAAPLADGERDAWFASPFNLALLFEAPALCANHPLATLARWNPETGRGWHGPYLAIASRRWTDHGADVNSDTLLTGAPDGQGSPLLGAKIHDIPAFGAGPRYRARSTGGSQCADQHLEDNDCLLGWREIPRATAGYDHSRHELPSHARPFALFGLASNDAPRIVYFGRDGLYGGRNLADPCQPNLTASAGEDDQVLCLGN
;
A
#
# COMPACT_ATOMS: atom_id res chain seq x y z
N MET A 1 65.13 -6.17 56.87
CA MET A 1 63.74 -5.97 56.39
C MET A 1 63.82 -4.83 55.40
N THR A 2 63.60 -5.00 54.10
CA THR A 2 62.38 -5.50 53.46
C THR A 2 62.69 -6.22 52.14
N LEU A 3 61.85 -7.21 51.84
CA LEU A 3 61.94 -8.16 50.76
C LEU A 3 61.85 -7.53 49.36
N SER A 4 62.69 -8.05 48.48
CA SER A 4 62.52 -8.05 47.03
C SER A 4 61.20 -8.73 46.63
N ARG A 5 60.40 -8.07 45.80
CA ARG A 5 59.59 -8.69 44.74
C ARG A 5 59.13 -7.62 43.76
N ALA A 6 59.99 -7.28 42.81
CA ALA A 6 59.52 -6.73 41.54
C ALA A 6 58.80 -7.88 40.83
N GLY A 7 57.48 -7.79 40.70
CA GLY A 7 56.73 -8.74 39.89
C GLY A 7 57.17 -8.58 38.44
N GLU A 8 57.69 -9.65 37.85
CA GLU A 8 57.83 -9.78 36.41
C GLU A 8 56.44 -9.66 35.78
N LEU A 9 56.10 -8.48 35.26
CA LEU A 9 55.05 -8.34 34.28
C LEU A 9 55.59 -8.94 32.98
N HIS A 10 55.24 -10.20 32.76
CA HIS A 10 55.52 -10.91 31.52
C HIS A 10 54.74 -10.23 30.39
N ASP A 11 55.41 -9.35 29.65
CA ASP A 11 54.86 -8.69 28.47
C ASP A 11 54.78 -9.73 27.34
N ARG A 12 53.70 -10.52 27.36
CA ARG A 12 53.39 -11.49 26.30
C ARG A 12 52.88 -10.70 25.10
N GLY A 13 53.79 -10.34 24.20
CA GLY A 13 53.44 -9.80 22.90
C GLY A 13 52.49 -10.75 22.17
N PHE A 14 51.34 -10.22 21.74
CA PHE A 14 50.36 -10.94 20.93
C PHE A 14 51.05 -11.52 19.69
N THR A 15 50.93 -12.82 19.47
CA THR A 15 51.52 -13.44 18.28
C THR A 15 50.62 -13.18 17.06
N LEU A 16 51.22 -13.04 15.88
CA LEU A 16 50.48 -12.85 14.62
C LEU A 16 49.50 -14.01 14.37
N VAL A 17 49.90 -15.22 14.76
CA VAL A 17 49.05 -16.42 14.68
C VAL A 17 47.81 -16.31 15.56
N GLU A 18 47.94 -15.76 16.77
CA GLU A 18 46.82 -15.60 17.70
C GLU A 18 45.78 -14.59 17.18
N LEU A 19 46.25 -13.49 16.59
CA LEU A 19 45.37 -12.52 15.93
C LEU A 19 44.69 -13.12 14.69
N LEU A 20 45.39 -13.96 13.92
CA LEU A 20 44.82 -14.66 12.76
C LEU A 20 43.74 -15.67 13.18
N VAL A 21 43.97 -16.43 14.25
CA VAL A 21 42.98 -17.37 14.80
C VAL A 21 41.73 -16.61 15.28
N VAL A 22 41.90 -15.51 16.02
CA VAL A 22 40.76 -14.67 16.48
C VAL A 22 39.98 -14.12 15.29
N CYS A 23 40.65 -13.57 14.28
CA CYS A 23 39.98 -13.08 13.07
C CYS A 23 39.23 -14.19 12.34
N SER A 24 39.77 -15.41 12.28
CA SER A 24 39.09 -16.55 11.65
C SER A 24 37.83 -16.99 12.41
N ILE A 25 37.89 -16.98 13.75
CA ILE A 25 36.74 -17.27 14.61
C ILE A 25 35.68 -16.17 14.47
N LEU A 26 36.08 -14.90 14.48
CA LEU A 26 35.16 -13.77 14.30
C LEU A 26 34.50 -13.80 12.92
N ALA A 27 35.23 -14.14 11.85
CA ALA A 27 34.67 -14.29 10.51
C ALA A 27 33.62 -15.43 10.46
N ALA A 28 33.93 -16.58 11.04
CA ALA A 28 32.99 -17.71 11.12
C ALA A 28 31.73 -17.35 11.92
N LEU A 29 31.89 -16.72 13.10
CA LEU A 29 30.76 -16.28 13.92
C LEU A 29 29.92 -15.21 13.23
N SER A 30 30.55 -14.26 12.54
CA SER A 30 29.85 -13.20 11.82
C SER A 30 29.01 -13.77 10.68
N TYR A 31 29.53 -14.77 9.96
CA TYR A 31 28.80 -15.43 8.88
C TYR A 31 27.54 -16.14 9.39
N VAL A 32 27.65 -16.91 10.47
CA VAL A 32 26.49 -17.60 11.08
C VAL A 32 25.49 -16.59 11.64
N ALA A 33 25.97 -15.55 12.33
CA ALA A 33 25.12 -14.52 12.92
C ALA A 33 24.32 -13.74 11.86
N TRP A 34 24.92 -13.46 10.70
CA TRP A 34 24.25 -12.75 9.59
C TRP A 34 23.02 -13.52 9.08
N GLY A 35 23.15 -14.82 8.83
CA GLY A 35 22.05 -15.65 8.33
C GLY A 35 20.86 -15.69 9.29
N ALA A 36 21.11 -15.82 10.59
CA ALA A 36 20.05 -15.83 11.60
C ALA A 36 19.38 -14.45 11.76
N TYR A 37 20.17 -13.37 11.69
CA TYR A 37 19.68 -12.00 11.86
C TYR A 37 18.79 -11.56 10.69
N ALA A 38 19.17 -11.89 9.45
CA ALA A 38 18.37 -11.53 8.27
C ALA A 38 16.97 -12.16 8.31
N GLY A 39 16.87 -13.45 8.64
CA GLY A 39 15.56 -14.13 8.73
C GLY A 39 14.66 -13.55 9.84
N ALA A 40 15.24 -13.19 10.99
CA ALA A 40 14.48 -12.57 12.08
C ALA A 40 13.92 -11.18 11.70
N GLN A 41 14.67 -10.39 10.92
CA GLN A 41 14.19 -9.10 10.42
C GLN A 41 13.03 -9.26 9.44
N ASP A 42 13.13 -10.22 8.51
CA ASP A 42 12.07 -10.48 7.54
C ASP A 42 10.76 -10.91 8.23
N SER A 43 10.84 -11.84 9.19
CA SER A 43 9.66 -12.28 9.95
C SER A 43 9.03 -11.15 10.77
N ALA A 44 9.84 -10.32 11.43
CA ALA A 44 9.33 -9.17 12.17
C ALA A 44 8.62 -8.16 11.24
N ALA A 45 9.15 -7.96 10.05
CA ALA A 45 8.55 -7.10 9.04
C ALA A 45 7.20 -7.64 8.54
N ASP A 46 7.09 -8.95 8.31
CA ASP A 46 5.84 -9.58 7.90
C ASP A 46 4.76 -9.52 9.00
N GLU A 47 5.16 -9.66 10.27
CA GLU A 47 4.28 -9.47 11.43
C GLU A 47 3.76 -8.02 11.53
N ILE A 48 4.63 -7.04 11.27
CA ILE A 48 4.23 -5.63 11.23
C ILE A 48 3.22 -5.40 10.09
N ALA A 49 3.48 -5.94 8.89
CA ALA A 49 2.55 -5.84 7.76
C ALA A 49 1.17 -6.44 8.12
N ARG A 50 1.15 -7.61 8.77
CA ARG A 50 -0.08 -8.24 9.25
C ARG A 50 -0.84 -7.38 10.26
N ALA A 51 -0.14 -6.78 11.22
CA ALA A 51 -0.75 -5.90 12.21
C ALA A 51 -1.41 -4.67 11.54
N GLU A 52 -0.76 -4.09 10.53
CA GLU A 52 -1.30 -2.96 9.78
C GLU A 52 -2.47 -3.37 8.88
N MET A 53 -2.46 -4.58 8.29
CA MET A 53 -3.62 -5.13 7.58
C MET A 53 -4.84 -5.27 8.50
N LEU A 54 -4.65 -5.70 9.74
CA LEU A 54 -5.75 -5.80 10.72
C LEU A 54 -6.30 -4.42 11.08
N ARG A 55 -5.42 -3.42 11.25
CA ARG A 55 -5.83 -2.03 11.48
C ARG A 55 -6.63 -1.48 10.30
N LEU A 56 -6.19 -1.74 9.07
CA LEU A 56 -6.92 -1.37 7.86
C LEU A 56 -8.27 -2.11 7.79
N ALA A 57 -8.31 -3.39 8.13
CA ALA A 57 -9.55 -4.18 8.17
C ALA A 57 -10.56 -3.59 9.15
N ASP A 58 -10.12 -3.19 10.35
CA ASP A 58 -10.98 -2.54 11.34
C ASP A 58 -11.53 -1.21 10.81
N GLY A 59 -10.69 -0.39 10.15
CA GLY A 59 -11.12 0.85 9.52
C GLY A 59 -12.18 0.62 8.43
N LEU A 60 -11.96 -0.36 7.55
CA LEU A 60 -12.89 -0.73 6.48
C LEU A 60 -14.21 -1.29 7.03
N LYS A 61 -14.15 -2.13 8.06
CA LYS A 61 -15.35 -2.69 8.72
C LYS A 61 -16.17 -1.59 9.41
N ARG A 62 -15.53 -0.63 10.08
CA ARG A 62 -16.21 0.52 10.67
C ARG A 62 -16.85 1.40 9.60
N PHE A 63 -16.12 1.69 8.52
CA PHE A 63 -16.67 2.41 7.38
C PHE A 63 -17.90 1.71 6.79
N LYS A 64 -17.84 0.38 6.62
CA LYS A 64 -18.99 -0.42 6.16
C LYS A 64 -20.13 -0.43 7.17
N ALA A 65 -19.85 -0.53 8.47
CA ALA A 65 -20.90 -0.51 9.49
C ALA A 65 -21.66 0.83 9.48
N ASP A 66 -20.93 1.95 9.37
CA ASP A 66 -21.51 3.28 9.42
C ASP A 66 -22.21 3.63 8.09
N THR A 67 -21.60 3.32 6.96
CA THR A 67 -22.15 3.73 5.64
C THR A 67 -22.99 2.67 4.97
N GLY A 68 -22.80 1.39 5.31
CA GLY A 68 -23.38 0.21 4.65
C GLY A 68 -22.62 -0.27 3.43
N TYR A 69 -21.56 0.42 3.00
CA TYR A 69 -20.82 0.13 1.77
C TYR A 69 -19.33 0.07 2.05
N TYR A 70 -18.57 -0.62 1.20
CA TYR A 70 -17.12 -0.44 1.14
C TYR A 70 -16.77 0.79 0.29
N PRO A 71 -15.56 1.36 0.44
CA PRO A 71 -15.04 2.38 -0.46
C PRO A 71 -15.21 1.95 -1.93
N GLY A 72 -15.66 2.84 -2.81
CA GLY A 72 -15.89 2.53 -4.23
C GLY A 72 -17.21 1.84 -4.58
N ALA A 73 -18.03 1.47 -3.59
CA ALA A 73 -19.37 0.92 -3.79
C ALA A 73 -20.49 1.90 -3.38
N GLY A 74 -21.69 1.68 -3.88
CA GLY A 74 -22.86 2.51 -3.57
C GLY A 74 -22.67 3.97 -4.03
N PRO A 75 -22.95 4.99 -3.19
CA PRO A 75 -22.74 6.39 -3.55
C PRO A 75 -21.27 6.80 -3.63
N PHE A 76 -20.36 5.92 -3.19
CA PHE A 76 -18.94 6.24 -3.05
C PHE A 76 -18.10 5.87 -4.28
N ALA A 77 -18.73 5.64 -5.42
CA ALA A 77 -18.07 5.62 -6.71
C ALA A 77 -17.85 7.07 -7.19
N LEU A 78 -16.77 7.30 -7.95
CA LEU A 78 -16.54 8.59 -8.61
C LEU A 78 -17.68 8.90 -9.58
N ALA A 79 -18.16 10.14 -9.62
CA ALA A 79 -19.09 10.55 -10.66
C ALA A 79 -18.48 10.34 -12.06
N ALA A 80 -19.30 9.84 -13.00
CA ALA A 80 -18.83 9.42 -14.31
C ALA A 80 -18.14 10.56 -15.10
N PRO A 81 -17.20 10.24 -16.01
CA PRO A 81 -16.58 11.25 -16.88
C PRO A 81 -17.65 12.07 -17.62
N GLY A 82 -17.46 13.39 -17.69
CA GLY A 82 -18.42 14.32 -18.31
C GLY A 82 -19.58 14.77 -17.41
N THR A 83 -19.64 14.33 -16.16
CA THR A 83 -20.59 14.86 -15.17
C THR A 83 -20.30 16.33 -14.89
N SER A 84 -21.32 17.20 -15.04
CA SER A 84 -21.21 18.60 -14.65
C SER A 84 -21.54 18.79 -13.16
N GLU A 85 -20.68 19.50 -12.45
CA GLU A 85 -20.88 19.87 -11.04
C GLU A 85 -21.31 21.34 -10.96
N SER A 86 -22.55 21.57 -10.53
CA SER A 86 -23.12 22.92 -10.40
C SER A 86 -23.39 23.23 -8.94
N ALA A 87 -22.90 24.37 -8.45
CA ALA A 87 -23.15 24.79 -7.07
C ALA A 87 -24.66 24.96 -6.83
N ASN A 88 -25.17 24.33 -5.76
CA ASN A 88 -26.54 24.47 -5.30
C ASN A 88 -26.53 24.70 -3.79
N GLY A 89 -26.69 25.96 -3.38
CA GLY A 89 -26.67 26.35 -1.97
C GLY A 89 -25.36 25.95 -1.29
N SER A 90 -25.43 25.05 -0.31
CA SER A 90 -24.27 24.55 0.45
C SER A 90 -23.59 23.31 -0.15
N GLY A 91 -24.00 22.86 -1.34
CA GLY A 91 -23.46 21.66 -2.00
C GLY A 91 -23.33 21.82 -3.51
N PHE A 92 -23.11 20.69 -4.19
CA PHE A 92 -23.02 20.61 -5.65
C PHE A 92 -23.98 19.56 -6.17
N ASP A 93 -24.78 19.93 -7.17
CA ASP A 93 -25.59 19.00 -7.94
C ASP A 93 -24.80 18.48 -9.13
N CYS A 94 -25.01 17.21 -9.45
CA CYS A 94 -24.33 16.53 -10.55
C CYS A 94 -25.31 16.24 -11.69
N THR A 95 -24.92 16.54 -12.93
CA THR A 95 -25.72 16.23 -14.11
C THR A 95 -24.88 15.47 -15.15
N PRO A 96 -25.22 14.21 -15.51
CA PRO A 96 -26.26 13.37 -14.90
C PRO A 96 -25.97 13.08 -13.41
N GLN A 97 -26.99 12.64 -12.67
CA GLN A 97 -26.89 12.33 -11.25
C GLN A 97 -25.79 11.26 -11.01
N GLY A 98 -24.80 11.58 -10.18
CA GLY A 98 -23.60 10.77 -9.94
C GLY A 98 -23.28 10.59 -8.44
N GLY A 99 -22.13 9.99 -8.14
CA GLY A 99 -21.68 9.65 -6.78
C GLY A 99 -20.83 10.74 -6.11
N LEU A 100 -19.54 10.46 -5.88
CA LEU A 100 -18.57 11.42 -5.34
C LEU A 100 -18.24 12.50 -6.37
N LEU A 101 -18.10 13.74 -5.88
CA LEU A 101 -17.64 14.85 -6.70
C LEU A 101 -16.22 14.57 -7.22
N ARG A 102 -16.02 14.77 -8.53
CA ARG A 102 -14.72 14.75 -9.18
C ARG A 102 -13.82 15.87 -8.67
N SER A 103 -14.38 17.00 -8.23
CA SER A 103 -13.61 18.08 -7.60
C SER A 103 -13.02 17.73 -6.23
N TRP A 104 -13.62 16.78 -5.50
CA TRP A 104 -13.08 16.26 -4.23
C TRP A 104 -11.92 15.29 -4.43
N ALA A 105 -11.97 14.57 -5.55
CA ALA A 105 -11.01 13.55 -5.93
C ALA A 105 -9.69 14.12 -6.48
N ALA A 106 -8.56 13.64 -5.95
CA ALA A 106 -7.22 13.88 -6.49
C ALA A 106 -6.69 12.63 -7.22
N PRO A 107 -5.86 12.69 -8.27
CA PRO A 107 -5.25 13.88 -8.85
C PRO A 107 -6.24 14.75 -9.66
N LEU A 108 -5.80 15.95 -10.04
CA LEU A 108 -6.66 16.94 -10.70
C LEU A 108 -7.00 16.60 -12.15
N ALA A 109 -6.13 15.87 -12.85
CA ALA A 109 -6.33 15.45 -14.23
C ALA A 109 -7.35 14.30 -14.31
N ASP A 110 -8.40 14.46 -15.11
CA ASP A 110 -9.52 13.50 -15.15
C ASP A 110 -9.09 12.06 -15.48
N GLY A 111 -8.20 11.87 -16.47
CA GLY A 111 -7.74 10.52 -16.84
C GLY A 111 -6.97 9.82 -15.73
N GLU A 112 -6.14 10.55 -14.97
CA GLU A 112 -5.40 10.02 -13.83
C GLU A 112 -6.34 9.79 -12.63
N ARG A 113 -7.35 10.64 -12.45
CA ARG A 113 -8.38 10.52 -11.41
C ARG A 113 -9.22 9.27 -11.61
N ASP A 114 -9.68 9.03 -12.83
CA ASP A 114 -10.47 7.84 -13.16
C ASP A 114 -9.64 6.57 -12.96
N ALA A 115 -8.39 6.58 -13.41
CA ALA A 115 -7.46 5.48 -13.21
C ALA A 115 -7.20 5.21 -11.71
N TRP A 116 -7.05 6.27 -10.91
CA TRP A 116 -6.91 6.13 -9.46
C TRP A 116 -8.16 5.55 -8.79
N PHE A 117 -9.35 6.01 -9.15
CA PHE A 117 -10.59 5.50 -8.54
C PHE A 117 -10.87 4.04 -8.89
N ALA A 118 -10.48 3.62 -10.09
CA ALA A 118 -10.52 2.22 -10.51
C ALA A 118 -9.40 1.37 -9.87
N SER A 119 -8.38 2.00 -9.29
CA SER A 119 -7.26 1.31 -8.68
C SER A 119 -7.65 0.65 -7.35
N PRO A 120 -7.19 -0.60 -7.09
CA PRO A 120 -7.40 -1.26 -5.79
C PRO A 120 -6.69 -0.56 -4.62
N PHE A 121 -5.82 0.41 -4.88
CA PHE A 121 -5.09 1.16 -3.85
C PHE A 121 -5.86 2.38 -3.31
N ASN A 122 -7.06 2.66 -3.83
CA ASN A 122 -7.87 3.80 -3.39
C ASN A 122 -8.52 3.56 -2.03
N LEU A 123 -7.92 4.11 -0.97
CA LEU A 123 -8.46 4.10 0.39
C LEU A 123 -8.80 5.50 0.92
N ALA A 124 -8.95 6.51 0.06
CA ALA A 124 -9.11 7.91 0.48
C ALA A 124 -10.30 8.16 1.42
N LEU A 125 -11.38 7.42 1.20
CA LEU A 125 -12.62 7.51 2.00
C LEU A 125 -12.43 7.11 3.48
N LEU A 126 -11.34 6.43 3.82
CA LEU A 126 -11.00 6.11 5.21
C LEU A 126 -10.37 7.28 5.96
N PHE A 127 -9.87 8.30 5.26
CA PHE A 127 -9.10 9.40 5.83
C PHE A 127 -9.84 10.72 5.83
N GLU A 128 -10.68 10.94 4.82
CA GLU A 128 -11.32 12.23 4.59
C GLU A 128 -12.81 12.06 4.33
N ALA A 129 -13.59 13.04 4.79
CA ALA A 129 -15.03 13.05 4.60
C ALA A 129 -15.35 13.18 3.10
N PRO A 130 -16.22 12.33 2.55
CA PRO A 130 -16.59 12.38 1.14
C PRO A 130 -17.43 13.62 0.81
N ALA A 131 -17.22 14.20 -0.37
CA ALA A 131 -18.17 15.14 -0.95
C ALA A 131 -19.05 14.40 -1.99
N LEU A 132 -20.29 14.11 -1.62
CA LEU A 132 -21.28 13.49 -2.52
C LEU A 132 -22.09 14.54 -3.28
N CYS A 133 -22.49 14.22 -4.50
CA CYS A 133 -23.47 15.00 -5.25
C CYS A 133 -24.75 15.17 -4.42
N ALA A 134 -25.22 16.40 -4.21
CA ALA A 134 -26.35 16.71 -3.33
C ALA A 134 -27.67 16.12 -3.84
N ASN A 135 -27.82 15.98 -5.16
CA ASN A 135 -28.96 15.33 -5.80
C ASN A 135 -28.87 13.78 -5.82
N HIS A 136 -27.82 13.16 -5.27
CA HIS A 136 -27.75 11.71 -5.15
C HIS A 136 -28.71 11.21 -4.04
N PRO A 137 -29.43 10.07 -4.18
CA PRO A 137 -30.48 9.67 -3.24
C PRO A 137 -29.90 9.26 -1.88
N LEU A 138 -28.61 8.94 -1.85
CA LEU A 138 -27.83 8.58 -0.67
C LEU A 138 -26.82 9.68 -0.27
N ALA A 139 -27.01 10.92 -0.70
CA ALA A 139 -26.12 12.05 -0.36
C ALA A 139 -26.01 12.27 1.17
N THR A 140 -27.03 11.88 1.93
CA THR A 140 -27.04 11.93 3.39
C THR A 140 -25.93 11.09 4.02
N LEU A 141 -25.41 10.07 3.33
CA LEU A 141 -24.30 9.25 3.82
C LEU A 141 -22.95 10.00 3.82
N ALA A 142 -22.87 11.20 3.24
CA ALA A 142 -21.66 12.01 3.27
C ALA A 142 -21.26 12.47 4.68
N ARG A 143 -22.21 12.45 5.63
CA ARG A 143 -22.00 12.86 7.02
C ARG A 143 -22.72 11.92 7.97
N TRP A 144 -22.20 11.75 9.17
CA TRP A 144 -22.84 10.97 10.20
C TRP A 144 -24.18 11.58 10.61
N ASN A 145 -25.22 10.75 10.58
CA ASN A 145 -26.52 11.07 11.15
C ASN A 145 -26.77 10.18 12.38
N PRO A 146 -26.84 10.76 13.60
CA PRO A 146 -27.05 9.98 14.82
C PRO A 146 -28.46 9.37 14.93
N GLU A 147 -29.46 9.90 14.23
CA GLU A 147 -30.84 9.39 14.28
C GLU A 147 -30.98 8.08 13.48
N THR A 148 -30.33 8.02 12.32
CA THR A 148 -30.33 6.81 11.49
C THR A 148 -29.18 5.87 11.87
N GLY A 149 -28.19 6.36 12.61
CA GLY A 149 -26.95 5.63 12.91
C GLY A 149 -26.16 5.31 11.64
N ARG A 150 -26.24 6.19 10.63
CA ARG A 150 -25.63 5.96 9.31
C ARG A 150 -24.92 7.19 8.77
N GLY A 151 -23.94 6.94 7.91
CA GLY A 151 -23.17 7.95 7.18
C GLY A 151 -21.71 7.99 7.62
N TRP A 152 -20.92 8.85 6.98
CA TRP A 152 -19.49 8.92 7.28
C TRP A 152 -19.24 9.49 8.68
N HIS A 153 -18.68 8.69 9.58
CA HIS A 153 -18.42 9.06 10.97
C HIS A 153 -16.96 9.44 11.24
N GLY A 154 -16.03 8.78 10.55
CA GLY A 154 -14.68 9.24 10.23
C GLY A 154 -13.76 9.85 11.32
N PRO A 155 -12.53 10.24 10.92
CA PRO A 155 -11.69 9.47 10.01
C PRO A 155 -11.40 8.07 10.62
N TYR A 156 -11.40 7.05 9.76
CA TYR A 156 -11.19 5.66 10.17
C TYR A 156 -9.70 5.31 10.28
N LEU A 157 -8.84 6.06 9.58
CA LEU A 157 -7.38 5.97 9.63
C LEU A 157 -6.76 7.37 9.76
N ALA A 158 -5.53 7.43 10.26
CA ALA A 158 -4.85 8.69 10.49
C ALA A 158 -4.31 9.29 9.18
N ILE A 159 -4.66 10.54 8.86
CA ILE A 159 -4.22 11.22 7.62
C ILE A 159 -2.69 11.23 7.42
N ALA A 160 -1.92 11.18 8.51
CA ALA A 160 -0.47 11.11 8.49
C ALA A 160 0.10 9.84 7.84
N SER A 161 -0.69 8.79 7.62
CA SER A 161 -0.27 7.59 6.87
C SER A 161 -0.57 7.70 5.37
N ARG A 162 -1.18 8.80 4.89
CA ARG A 162 -1.33 9.05 3.46
C ARG A 162 0.02 9.31 2.82
N ARG A 163 0.28 8.65 1.71
CA ARG A 163 1.46 8.84 0.87
C ARG A 163 1.01 8.89 -0.59
N TRP A 164 1.96 9.01 -1.49
CA TRP A 164 1.72 9.03 -2.92
C TRP A 164 2.51 7.90 -3.55
N THR A 165 1.84 7.06 -4.33
CA THR A 165 2.50 5.95 -5.03
C THR A 165 2.28 6.06 -6.54
N ASP A 166 3.17 5.41 -7.26
CA ASP A 166 2.97 4.98 -8.63
C ASP A 166 2.65 3.51 -8.65
N HIS A 167 1.91 3.11 -9.67
CA HIS A 167 1.69 1.71 -10.02
C HIS A 167 1.28 1.64 -11.49
N GLY A 168 1.36 0.44 -12.06
CA GLY A 168 0.83 0.13 -13.37
C GLY A 168 -0.68 -0.08 -13.36
N ALA A 169 -1.34 0.31 -14.45
CA ALA A 169 -2.78 0.16 -14.67
C ALA A 169 -3.21 -1.27 -15.07
N ASP A 170 -2.29 -2.24 -15.12
CA ASP A 170 -2.66 -3.64 -15.43
C ASP A 170 -3.30 -4.36 -14.25
N VAL A 171 -3.02 -3.95 -13.01
CA VAL A 171 -3.82 -4.42 -11.88
C VAL A 171 -5.25 -3.92 -12.09
N ASN A 172 -6.20 -4.85 -12.18
CA ASN A 172 -7.58 -4.58 -12.59
C ASN A 172 -7.80 -4.31 -14.10
N SER A 173 -6.96 -4.88 -14.98
CA SER A 173 -7.02 -4.68 -16.45
C SER A 173 -8.34 -5.10 -17.12
N ASP A 174 -9.19 -5.89 -16.45
CA ASP A 174 -10.52 -6.30 -16.96
C ASP A 174 -11.65 -5.29 -16.66
N THR A 175 -11.39 -4.18 -15.97
CA THR A 175 -12.48 -3.26 -15.55
C THR A 175 -12.29 -1.79 -15.92
N LEU A 176 -11.64 -1.51 -17.04
CA LEU A 176 -11.70 -0.18 -17.65
C LEU A 176 -13.16 0.20 -17.97
N LEU A 177 -13.76 0.92 -17.01
CA LEU A 177 -15.00 1.71 -17.01
C LEU A 177 -16.22 1.24 -16.19
N THR A 178 -16.35 0.01 -15.70
CA THR A 178 -17.58 -0.37 -14.93
C THR A 178 -17.46 -1.49 -13.88
N GLY A 179 -16.29 -2.11 -13.69
CA GLY A 179 -16.13 -3.21 -12.74
C GLY A 179 -15.38 -2.81 -11.46
N ALA A 180 -15.68 -3.48 -10.35
CA ALA A 180 -14.91 -3.33 -9.13
C ALA A 180 -13.63 -4.18 -9.19
N PRO A 181 -12.52 -3.77 -8.51
CA PRO A 181 -11.26 -4.49 -8.55
C PRO A 181 -11.42 -5.96 -8.15
N ASP A 182 -11.14 -6.86 -9.09
CA ASP A 182 -11.33 -8.31 -8.92
C ASP A 182 -10.06 -9.03 -8.43
N GLY A 183 -8.92 -8.33 -8.47
CA GLY A 183 -7.61 -8.85 -8.08
C GLY A 183 -6.86 -9.59 -9.17
N GLN A 184 -7.20 -9.39 -10.45
CA GLN A 184 -6.44 -9.89 -11.59
C GLN A 184 -5.42 -8.85 -12.10
N GLY A 185 -4.44 -9.34 -12.87
CA GLY A 185 -3.36 -8.53 -13.45
C GLY A 185 -2.22 -8.22 -12.47
N SER A 186 -1.36 -7.29 -12.86
CA SER A 186 -0.14 -6.94 -12.14
C SER A 186 -0.02 -5.42 -11.89
N PRO A 187 0.28 -4.98 -10.66
CA PRO A 187 0.54 -3.57 -10.37
C PRO A 187 1.88 -3.08 -10.92
N LEU A 188 2.68 -3.98 -11.50
CA LEU A 188 3.95 -3.67 -12.15
C LEU A 188 3.82 -3.50 -13.66
N LEU A 189 2.71 -3.90 -14.28
CA LEU A 189 2.52 -3.90 -15.73
C LEU A 189 1.49 -2.84 -16.18
N GLY A 190 1.39 -2.63 -17.50
CA GLY A 190 0.39 -1.74 -18.11
C GLY A 190 0.80 -0.27 -18.13
N ALA A 191 -0.14 0.62 -18.46
CA ALA A 191 0.13 2.05 -18.50
C ALA A 191 0.43 2.57 -17.10
N LYS A 192 1.51 3.36 -16.93
CA LYS A 192 1.88 3.89 -15.62
C LYS A 192 0.86 4.93 -15.13
N ILE A 193 0.35 4.72 -13.92
CA ILE A 193 -0.48 5.70 -13.19
C ILE A 193 0.41 6.38 -12.16
N HIS A 194 0.43 7.71 -12.21
CA HIS A 194 1.37 8.54 -11.47
C HIS A 194 0.66 9.27 -10.32
N ASP A 195 1.38 9.50 -9.23
CA ASP A 195 0.93 10.43 -8.17
C ASP A 195 -0.44 10.10 -7.59
N ILE A 196 -0.73 8.83 -7.45
CA ILE A 196 -2.00 8.47 -6.86
C ILE A 196 -1.88 8.45 -5.34
N PRO A 197 -2.85 9.04 -4.63
CA PRO A 197 -2.94 8.85 -3.19
C PRO A 197 -3.03 7.36 -2.90
N ALA A 198 -2.05 6.85 -2.18
CA ALA A 198 -2.04 5.48 -1.70
C ALA A 198 -1.62 5.46 -0.25
N PHE A 199 -1.92 4.33 0.36
CA PHE A 199 -1.87 4.21 1.80
C PHE A 199 -1.09 2.95 2.12
N GLY A 200 0.08 3.16 2.73
CA GLY A 200 1.01 2.13 3.12
C GLY A 200 1.39 2.35 4.57
N ALA A 201 1.35 1.27 5.36
CA ALA A 201 1.91 1.21 6.69
C ALA A 201 2.63 -0.13 6.80
N GLY A 202 3.87 -0.15 7.28
CA GLY A 202 4.62 -1.40 7.40
C GLY A 202 6.13 -1.30 7.18
N PRO A 203 6.80 -2.44 6.98
CA PRO A 203 8.23 -2.50 6.71
C PRO A 203 8.60 -1.93 5.34
N ARG A 204 9.83 -1.43 5.25
CA ARG A 204 10.38 -0.82 4.03
C ARG A 204 10.99 -1.90 3.16
N TYR A 205 10.24 -2.39 2.19
CA TYR A 205 10.74 -3.34 1.19
C TYR A 205 10.81 -2.69 -0.19
N ARG A 206 11.87 -3.02 -0.92
CA ARG A 206 12.10 -2.55 -2.29
C ARG A 206 11.34 -3.42 -3.28
N ALA A 207 10.58 -2.81 -4.18
CA ALA A 207 9.95 -3.53 -5.28
C ALA A 207 10.96 -4.28 -6.15
N ARG A 208 10.54 -5.44 -6.65
CA ARG A 208 11.27 -6.22 -7.65
C ARG A 208 10.52 -6.16 -8.97
N SER A 209 11.25 -6.29 -10.07
CA SER A 209 10.65 -6.43 -11.39
C SER A 209 10.05 -7.83 -11.57
N THR A 210 9.30 -8.03 -12.65
CA THR A 210 8.72 -9.35 -12.97
C THR A 210 9.79 -10.45 -13.13
N GLY A 211 11.01 -10.07 -13.54
CA GLY A 211 12.19 -10.94 -13.59
C GLY A 211 12.90 -11.19 -12.24
N GLY A 212 12.38 -10.66 -11.14
CA GLY A 212 12.91 -10.87 -9.78
C GLY A 212 14.11 -9.98 -9.40
N SER A 213 14.57 -9.13 -10.32
CA SER A 213 15.63 -8.14 -10.07
C SER A 213 15.11 -7.01 -9.18
N GLN A 214 15.93 -6.52 -8.25
CA GLN A 214 15.56 -5.34 -7.46
C GLN A 214 15.45 -4.11 -8.37
N CYS A 215 14.35 -3.37 -8.25
CA CYS A 215 14.20 -2.12 -8.98
C CYS A 215 15.21 -1.10 -8.43
N ALA A 216 16.22 -0.78 -9.22
CA ALA A 216 17.27 0.18 -8.88
C ALA A 216 16.76 1.62 -9.03
N ASP A 217 16.10 1.90 -10.16
CA ASP A 217 15.49 3.19 -10.51
C ASP A 217 14.11 2.94 -11.13
N GLN A 218 13.12 3.77 -10.80
CA GLN A 218 11.76 3.66 -11.35
C GLN A 218 11.53 4.74 -12.38
N HIS A 219 12.25 4.63 -13.49
CA HIS A 219 12.11 5.57 -14.59
C HIS A 219 10.72 5.48 -15.23
N LEU A 220 10.32 6.60 -15.83
CA LEU A 220 9.02 6.87 -16.45
C LEU A 220 8.61 5.92 -17.59
N GLU A 221 9.40 4.92 -17.95
CA GLU A 221 9.25 4.13 -19.18
C GLU A 221 9.63 2.64 -19.06
N ASP A 222 10.06 2.15 -17.89
CA ASP A 222 10.34 0.71 -17.74
C ASP A 222 9.11 -0.01 -17.17
N ASN A 223 8.41 -0.74 -18.03
CA ASN A 223 7.18 -1.48 -17.75
C ASN A 223 7.32 -2.54 -16.65
N ASP A 224 8.51 -2.72 -16.09
CA ASP A 224 8.81 -3.79 -15.13
C ASP A 224 8.93 -3.27 -13.68
N CYS A 225 9.02 -1.95 -13.47
CA CYS A 225 9.30 -1.35 -12.15
C CYS A 225 8.34 -0.18 -11.81
N LEU A 226 7.04 -0.41 -11.95
CA LEU A 226 6.02 0.66 -11.84
C LEU A 226 5.55 0.99 -10.40
N LEU A 227 5.88 0.20 -9.38
CA LEU A 227 5.39 0.40 -8.01
C LEU A 227 6.32 1.31 -7.18
N GLY A 228 6.00 2.60 -7.01
CA GLY A 228 6.93 3.62 -6.49
C GLY A 228 6.42 4.67 -5.52
N TRP A 229 7.04 4.81 -4.33
CA TRP A 229 6.70 5.87 -3.39
C TRP A 229 7.31 7.23 -3.77
N ARG A 230 6.50 8.28 -3.60
CA ARG A 230 6.88 9.68 -3.74
C ARG A 230 6.36 10.53 -2.57
N GLU A 231 7.11 11.54 -2.15
CA GLU A 231 6.68 12.47 -1.11
C GLU A 231 5.90 13.67 -1.65
N ILE A 232 6.14 14.07 -2.90
CA ILE A 232 5.65 15.32 -3.48
C ILE A 232 4.79 15.01 -4.73
N PRO A 233 3.61 15.64 -4.89
CA PRO A 233 2.85 15.56 -6.12
C PRO A 233 3.61 16.17 -7.32
N ARG A 234 3.52 15.52 -8.49
CA ARG A 234 4.12 15.86 -9.80
C ARG A 234 3.91 17.28 -10.33
N ALA A 235 3.11 18.10 -9.67
CA ALA A 235 2.86 19.49 -10.07
C ALA A 235 3.70 20.53 -9.30
N THR A 236 4.56 20.12 -8.36
CA THR A 236 5.37 21.09 -7.60
C THR A 236 6.58 21.53 -8.42
N ALA A 237 6.68 22.82 -8.75
CA ALA A 237 7.80 23.39 -9.48
C ALA A 237 9.14 23.11 -8.76
N GLY A 238 10.16 22.65 -9.50
CA GLY A 238 11.47 22.29 -8.94
C GLY A 238 11.60 20.85 -8.45
N TYR A 239 10.60 20.00 -8.69
CA TYR A 239 10.67 18.57 -8.39
C TYR A 239 11.66 17.84 -9.31
N ASP A 240 12.47 16.98 -8.71
CA ASP A 240 13.39 16.10 -9.41
C ASP A 240 12.78 14.70 -9.49
N HIS A 241 12.40 14.31 -10.70
CA HIS A 241 11.78 13.02 -11.02
C HIS A 241 12.71 11.81 -10.77
N SER A 242 13.97 12.03 -10.43
CA SER A 242 14.89 10.95 -10.01
C SER A 242 14.81 10.63 -8.51
N ARG A 243 14.19 11.51 -7.69
CA ARG A 243 14.08 11.32 -6.24
C ARG A 243 12.88 10.43 -5.88
N HIS A 244 13.03 9.13 -6.10
CA HIS A 244 12.10 8.10 -5.62
C HIS A 244 12.54 7.56 -4.26
N GLU A 245 11.57 7.27 -3.40
CA GLU A 245 11.82 6.96 -1.98
C GLU A 245 11.45 5.53 -1.59
N LEU A 246 11.68 4.58 -2.50
CA LEU A 246 11.38 3.16 -2.25
C LEU A 246 12.06 2.57 -1.02
N PRO A 247 13.33 2.88 -0.69
CA PRO A 247 13.96 2.28 0.47
C PRO A 247 13.45 2.88 1.80
N SER A 248 12.79 4.05 1.77
CA SER A 248 12.34 4.77 2.96
C SER A 248 10.85 4.59 3.27
N HIS A 249 10.05 3.99 2.40
CA HIS A 249 8.60 3.83 2.62
C HIS A 249 8.09 2.39 2.42
N ALA A 250 6.99 2.07 3.11
CA ALA A 250 6.36 0.75 3.17
C ALA A 250 5.44 0.51 1.98
N ARG A 251 5.25 -0.71 1.45
CA ARG A 251 4.38 -0.97 0.27
C ARG A 251 2.89 -0.64 0.48
N PRO A 252 2.13 -0.29 -0.58
CA PRO A 252 0.72 0.02 -0.44
C PRO A 252 -0.10 -1.27 -0.25
N PHE A 253 -1.19 -1.18 0.50
CA PHE A 253 -2.16 -2.25 0.62
C PHE A 253 -3.18 -2.18 -0.52
N ALA A 254 -3.48 -3.32 -1.14
CA ALA A 254 -4.52 -3.42 -2.15
C ALA A 254 -5.83 -3.91 -1.53
N LEU A 255 -6.95 -3.32 -1.95
CA LEU A 255 -8.30 -3.76 -1.62
C LEU A 255 -8.96 -4.35 -2.87
N PHE A 256 -9.29 -5.63 -2.81
CA PHE A 256 -9.91 -6.38 -3.91
C PHE A 256 -11.26 -6.97 -3.52
N GLY A 257 -11.99 -7.45 -4.52
CA GLY A 257 -13.21 -8.23 -4.36
C GLY A 257 -14.40 -7.41 -3.87
N LEU A 258 -14.48 -6.15 -4.30
CA LEU A 258 -15.58 -5.25 -3.93
C LEU A 258 -16.83 -5.43 -4.82
N ALA A 259 -16.74 -6.27 -5.85
CA ALA A 259 -17.86 -6.60 -6.73
C ALA A 259 -18.91 -7.48 -6.03
N SER A 260 -20.16 -7.39 -6.50
CA SER A 260 -21.22 -8.33 -6.10
C SER A 260 -20.79 -9.77 -6.43
N ASN A 261 -20.75 -10.63 -5.42
CA ASN A 261 -20.32 -12.05 -5.48
C ASN A 261 -18.80 -12.32 -5.42
N ASP A 262 -17.97 -11.35 -5.06
CA ASP A 262 -16.59 -11.62 -4.62
C ASP A 262 -16.44 -11.36 -3.11
N ALA A 263 -15.37 -11.92 -2.52
CA ALA A 263 -15.00 -11.73 -1.13
C ALA A 263 -14.07 -10.50 -1.01
N PRO A 264 -14.51 -9.44 -0.30
CA PRO A 264 -13.69 -8.26 -0.03
C PRO A 264 -12.46 -8.64 0.80
N ARG A 265 -11.29 -8.24 0.33
CA ARG A 265 -10.02 -8.67 0.92
C ARG A 265 -8.92 -7.62 0.78
N ILE A 266 -8.08 -7.56 1.80
CA ILE A 266 -6.85 -6.79 1.77
C ILE A 266 -5.73 -7.74 1.33
N VAL A 267 -4.87 -7.27 0.43
CA VAL A 267 -3.70 -8.00 -0.03
C VAL A 267 -2.45 -7.15 0.16
N TYR A 268 -1.38 -7.82 0.61
CA TYR A 268 -0.05 -7.28 0.76
C TYR A 268 0.95 -8.17 0.03
N PHE A 269 1.77 -7.58 -0.84
CA PHE A 269 2.65 -8.28 -1.81
C PHE A 269 3.95 -8.81 -1.22
N GLY A 270 3.88 -9.37 -0.02
CA GLY A 270 5.00 -10.03 0.64
C GLY A 270 6.30 -9.23 0.73
N ARG A 271 7.39 -9.98 0.85
CA ARG A 271 8.76 -9.50 0.90
C ARG A 271 9.29 -9.25 -0.50
N ASP A 272 9.01 -10.15 -1.43
CA ASP A 272 9.51 -10.10 -2.79
C ASP A 272 8.93 -8.91 -3.58
N GLY A 273 7.74 -8.44 -3.18
CA GLY A 273 7.07 -7.31 -3.80
C GLY A 273 6.33 -7.62 -5.08
N LEU A 274 6.17 -8.90 -5.40
CA LEU A 274 5.48 -9.39 -6.56
C LEU A 274 4.11 -9.87 -6.12
N TYR A 275 3.07 -9.48 -6.84
CA TYR A 275 1.76 -10.02 -6.57
C TYR A 275 1.61 -11.36 -7.30
N GLY A 276 1.34 -12.43 -6.55
CA GLY A 276 1.13 -13.78 -7.08
C GLY A 276 -0.19 -13.98 -7.83
N GLY A 277 -1.06 -12.96 -7.86
CA GLY A 277 -2.38 -13.03 -8.48
C GLY A 277 -3.44 -13.60 -7.54
N ARG A 278 -4.69 -13.63 -8.03
CA ARG A 278 -5.83 -14.13 -7.26
C ARG A 278 -5.82 -15.65 -7.17
N ASN A 279 -6.02 -16.19 -5.97
CA ASN A 279 -6.34 -17.60 -5.80
C ASN A 279 -7.77 -17.90 -6.30
N LEU A 280 -7.89 -18.76 -7.31
CA LEU A 280 -9.17 -19.09 -7.96
C LEU A 280 -10.03 -20.06 -7.16
N ALA A 281 -9.44 -20.87 -6.27
CA ALA A 281 -10.17 -21.84 -5.45
C ALA A 281 -10.74 -21.17 -4.19
N ASP A 282 -9.94 -20.31 -3.56
CA ASP A 282 -10.35 -19.51 -2.40
C ASP A 282 -9.70 -18.11 -2.49
N PRO A 283 -10.44 -17.07 -2.88
CA PRO A 283 -9.92 -15.70 -2.95
C PRO A 283 -9.39 -15.17 -1.62
N CYS A 284 -9.75 -15.78 -0.48
CA CYS A 284 -9.27 -15.40 0.84
C CYS A 284 -7.89 -15.97 1.20
N GLN A 285 -7.28 -16.73 0.31
CA GLN A 285 -5.95 -17.31 0.49
C GLN A 285 -4.95 -16.76 -0.54
N PRO A 286 -3.66 -16.74 -0.21
CA PRO A 286 -2.62 -16.44 -1.19
C PRO A 286 -2.62 -17.44 -2.35
N ASN A 287 -2.14 -17.02 -3.51
CA ASN A 287 -2.04 -17.88 -4.68
C ASN A 287 -0.73 -18.67 -4.69
N LEU A 288 -0.73 -19.81 -4.01
CA LEU A 288 0.44 -20.68 -3.91
C LEU A 288 0.82 -21.42 -5.21
N THR A 289 0.03 -21.24 -6.30
CA THR A 289 0.38 -21.82 -7.61
C THR A 289 1.40 -20.97 -8.37
N ALA A 290 1.53 -19.69 -8.00
CA ALA A 290 2.56 -18.79 -8.50
C ALA A 290 3.65 -18.64 -7.43
N SER A 291 4.92 -18.70 -7.82
CA SER A 291 6.04 -18.52 -6.88
C SER A 291 6.03 -17.16 -6.18
N ALA A 292 5.53 -16.13 -6.87
CA ALA A 292 5.33 -14.78 -6.32
C ALA A 292 4.17 -14.69 -5.30
N GLY A 293 3.36 -15.75 -5.15
CA GLY A 293 2.26 -15.78 -4.20
C GLY A 293 2.59 -16.49 -2.89
N GLU A 294 3.81 -17.02 -2.72
CA GLU A 294 4.18 -17.79 -1.52
C GLU A 294 4.31 -16.91 -0.26
N ASP A 295 4.71 -15.65 -0.43
CA ASP A 295 4.88 -14.66 0.64
C ASP A 295 3.78 -13.58 0.67
N ASP A 296 2.81 -13.67 -0.25
CA ASP A 296 1.62 -12.83 -0.26
C ASP A 296 0.80 -13.03 1.03
N GLN A 297 0.36 -11.93 1.63
CA GLN A 297 -0.56 -11.96 2.76
C GLN A 297 -1.95 -11.51 2.30
N VAL A 298 -2.96 -12.36 2.52
CA VAL A 298 -4.36 -12.09 2.20
C VAL A 298 -5.19 -12.08 3.48
N LEU A 299 -5.99 -11.04 3.67
CA LEU A 299 -6.92 -10.90 4.78
C LEU A 299 -8.33 -10.59 4.26
N CYS A 300 -9.22 -11.58 4.33
CA CYS A 300 -10.62 -11.37 4.03
C CYS A 300 -11.34 -10.59 5.12
N LEU A 301 -12.23 -9.69 4.71
CA LEU A 301 -12.96 -8.79 5.61
C LEU A 301 -14.23 -9.43 6.17
N GLY A 302 -14.63 -10.60 5.68
CA GLY A 302 -15.91 -11.23 5.99
C GLY A 302 -17.08 -10.53 5.26
N ASN A 303 -18.16 -11.27 5.07
CA ASN A 303 -19.40 -10.75 4.48
C ASN A 303 -20.16 -9.86 5.45
#